data_AF-A0A8S2FR18-F1
#
_entry.id   AF-A0A8S2FR18-F1
#
_cell.length_a   1.000
_cell.length_b   1.000
_cell.length_c   1.000
_cell.angle_alpha   90.00
_cell.angle_beta   90.00
_cell.angle_gamma   90.00
#
_symmetry.space_group_name_H-M   'P 1'
#
loop_
_entity.id
_entity.type
_entity.pdbx_description
1 polymer ?
#
loop_
_entity_poly.entity_id
_entity_poly.type
_entity_poly.pdbx_seq_one_letter_code
_entity_poly.pdbx_strand_id
1 'polypeptide(L)'
;FPSSSAVQLLIDSGGIDVNAVDSRKNSPLHLIASYDQIIENTDERFLTIQLIIKLFNDTGCHWDLPNEDGNTPIQCAHSDIIKIFMKSRQRLSLKCLMAKMIKNSEIDYYQHLPERLCIFVELH
;
A
#
# COMPACT_ATOMS: atom_id res chain seq x y z
N PHE A 1 14.93 -7.22 -11.97
CA PHE A 1 13.74 -7.33 -11.11
C PHE A 1 14.03 -6.47 -9.90
N PRO A 2 13.24 -5.45 -9.50
CA PRO A 2 11.97 -4.91 -10.04
C PRO A 2 12.07 -4.24 -11.42
N SER A 3 10.94 -3.88 -12.05
CA SER A 3 10.87 -3.15 -13.33
C SER A 3 9.71 -2.15 -13.32
N SER A 4 10.02 -0.86 -13.31
CA SER A 4 9.01 0.21 -13.35
C SER A 4 8.23 0.21 -14.66
N SER A 5 8.86 -0.12 -15.79
CA SER A 5 8.20 -0.21 -17.10
C SER A 5 7.14 -1.31 -17.14
N ALA A 6 7.41 -2.46 -16.53
CA ALA A 6 6.42 -3.54 -16.45
C ALA A 6 5.23 -3.14 -15.57
N VAL A 7 5.49 -2.52 -14.42
CA VAL A 7 4.43 -2.02 -13.53
C VAL A 7 3.58 -0.95 -14.23
N GLN A 8 4.20 -0.01 -14.94
CA GLN A 8 3.49 1.01 -15.71
C GLN A 8 2.56 0.37 -16.75
N LEU A 9 3.07 -0.54 -17.56
CA LEU A 9 2.29 -1.20 -18.61
C LEU A 9 1.08 -1.96 -18.02
N LEU A 10 1.28 -2.60 -16.88
CA LEU A 10 0.23 -3.27 -16.13
C LEU A 10 -0.84 -2.26 -15.67
N ILE A 11 -0.46 -1.15 -15.05
CA ILE A 11 -1.40 -0.09 -14.63
C ILE A 11 -2.16 0.48 -15.84
N ASP A 12 -1.44 0.77 -16.94
CA ASP A 12 -2.02 1.36 -18.16
C ASP A 12 -3.03 0.45 -18.85
N SER A 13 -2.94 -0.87 -18.64
CA SER A 13 -3.91 -1.83 -19.18
C SER A 13 -5.31 -1.66 -18.60
N GLY A 14 -5.46 -0.96 -17.46
CA GLY A 14 -6.74 -0.56 -16.87
C GLY A 14 -7.56 -1.67 -16.20
N GLY A 15 -7.14 -2.94 -16.30
CA GLY A 15 -7.87 -4.09 -15.77
C GLY A 15 -7.32 -4.66 -14.46
N ILE A 16 -6.34 -4.01 -13.84
CA ILE A 16 -5.60 -4.56 -12.70
C ILE A 16 -6.05 -3.90 -11.41
N ASP A 17 -6.31 -4.73 -10.41
CA ASP A 17 -6.52 -4.28 -9.04
C ASP A 17 -5.17 -3.95 -8.38
N VAL A 18 -4.89 -2.66 -8.22
CA VAL A 18 -3.67 -2.15 -7.55
C VAL A 18 -3.62 -2.46 -6.05
N ASN A 19 -4.73 -2.94 -5.49
CA ASN A 19 -4.89 -3.31 -4.09
C ASN A 19 -5.01 -4.83 -3.90
N ALA A 20 -4.82 -5.62 -4.95
CA ALA A 20 -4.83 -7.08 -4.86
C ALA A 20 -3.83 -7.54 -3.80
N VAL A 21 -4.17 -8.56 -3.02
CA VAL A 21 -3.31 -9.08 -1.97
C VAL A 21 -2.91 -10.52 -2.24
N ASP A 22 -1.72 -10.90 -1.77
CA ASP A 22 -1.27 -12.29 -1.77
C ASP A 22 -1.94 -13.12 -0.65
N SER A 23 -1.52 -14.38 -0.50
CA SER A 23 -2.04 -15.29 0.54
C SER A 23 -1.76 -14.83 1.98
N ARG A 24 -0.78 -13.93 2.18
CA ARG A 24 -0.41 -13.33 3.47
C ARG A 24 -0.99 -11.92 3.64
N LYS A 25 -1.98 -11.57 2.81
CA LYS A 25 -2.58 -10.24 2.73
C LYS A 25 -1.58 -9.12 2.40
N ASN A 26 -0.43 -9.42 1.82
CA ASN A 26 0.50 -8.40 1.37
C ASN A 26 -0.02 -7.78 0.06
N SER A 27 -0.27 -6.48 0.08
CA SER A 27 -0.48 -5.68 -1.13
C SER A 27 0.83 -5.45 -1.90
N PRO A 28 0.79 -4.97 -3.16
CA PRO A 28 2.00 -4.65 -3.92
C PRO A 28 2.94 -3.69 -3.18
N LEU A 29 2.40 -2.76 -2.39
CA LEU A 29 3.20 -1.85 -1.57
C LEU A 29 3.98 -2.57 -0.46
N HIS A 30 3.43 -3.64 0.13
CA HIS A 30 4.17 -4.46 1.09
C HIS A 30 5.38 -5.11 0.43
N LEU A 31 5.20 -5.69 -0.76
CA LEU A 31 6.28 -6.37 -1.50
C LEU A 31 7.39 -5.39 -1.91
N ILE A 32 7.04 -4.15 -2.24
CA ILE A 32 8.01 -3.10 -2.54
C ILE A 32 8.73 -2.63 -1.27
N ALA A 33 8.00 -2.50 -0.16
CA ALA A 33 8.58 -2.05 1.11
C ALA A 33 9.56 -3.09 1.69
N SER A 34 9.21 -4.37 1.62
CA SER A 34 10.00 -5.49 2.16
C SER A 34 11.08 -6.01 1.22
N TYR A 35 11.39 -5.29 0.14
CA TYR A 35 12.38 -5.72 -0.84
C TYR A 35 13.77 -5.84 -0.18
N ASP A 36 14.16 -7.08 0.09
CA ASP A 36 15.22 -7.53 1.02
C ASP A 36 16.65 -7.54 0.41
N GLN A 37 16.87 -6.79 -0.68
CA GLN A 37 18.24 -6.61 -1.16
C GLN A 37 18.82 -5.36 -0.50
N ILE A 38 20.10 -5.45 -0.11
CA ILE A 38 20.87 -4.28 0.34
C ILE A 38 20.81 -3.25 -0.79
N ILE A 39 19.97 -2.23 -0.60
CA ILE A 39 19.81 -1.12 -1.51
C ILE A 39 20.43 0.08 -0.82
N GLU A 40 21.54 0.54 -1.36
CA GLU A 40 22.09 1.84 -1.01
C GLU A 40 21.43 2.92 -1.86
N ASN A 41 21.52 4.17 -1.40
CA ASN A 41 20.89 5.34 -2.04
C ASN A 41 21.37 5.59 -3.48
N THR A 42 22.54 5.03 -3.82
CA THR A 42 23.24 5.15 -5.11
C THR A 42 22.89 4.01 -6.07
N ASP A 43 22.11 3.03 -5.63
CA ASP A 43 21.74 1.87 -6.43
C ASP A 43 20.64 2.22 -7.46
N GLU A 44 20.81 1.80 -8.72
CA GLU A 44 19.78 1.95 -9.75
C GLU A 44 18.45 1.27 -9.37
N ARG A 45 18.51 0.23 -8.54
CA ARG A 45 17.32 -0.45 -7.98
C ARG A 45 16.54 0.46 -7.04
N PHE A 46 17.22 1.36 -6.31
CA PHE A 46 16.56 2.36 -5.50
C PHE A 46 15.72 3.30 -6.36
N LEU A 47 16.29 3.79 -7.46
CA LEU A 47 15.55 4.62 -8.43
C LEU A 47 14.34 3.88 -9.00
N THR A 48 14.49 2.58 -9.30
CA THR A 48 13.38 1.75 -9.79
C THR A 48 12.25 1.65 -8.75
N ILE A 49 12.58 1.43 -7.47
CA ILE A 49 11.60 1.40 -6.38
C ILE A 49 10.92 2.76 -6.21
N GLN A 50 11.68 3.85 -6.27
CA GLN A 50 11.12 5.20 -6.19
C GLN A 50 10.11 5.47 -7.32
N LEU A 51 10.42 5.02 -8.54
CA LEU A 51 9.51 5.14 -9.68
C LEU A 51 8.25 4.32 -9.45
N ILE A 52 8.36 3.06 -9.02
CA ILE A 52 7.19 2.20 -8.75
C ILE A 52 6.30 2.81 -7.65
N ILE A 53 6.88 3.31 -6.57
CA ILE A 53 6.14 3.99 -5.51
C ILE A 53 5.44 5.25 -6.03
N LYS A 54 6.08 5.99 -6.94
CA LYS A 54 5.45 7.15 -7.60
C LYS A 54 4.25 6.71 -8.44
N LEU A 55 4.39 5.63 -9.21
CA LEU A 55 3.27 5.07 -9.98
C LEU A 55 2.09 4.71 -9.07
N PHE A 56 2.34 4.02 -7.96
CA PHE A 56 1.26 3.68 -7.03
C PHE A 56 0.62 4.90 -6.37
N ASN A 57 1.34 6.01 -6.17
CA ASN A 57 0.75 7.26 -5.68
C ASN A 57 -0.21 7.92 -6.67
N ASP A 58 0.04 7.72 -7.96
CA ASP A 58 -0.82 8.24 -9.02
C ASP A 58 -2.03 7.30 -9.26
N THR A 59 -2.05 6.13 -8.61
CA THR A 59 -3.20 5.21 -8.55
C THR A 59 -3.99 5.33 -7.24
N GLY A 60 -5.23 4.84 -7.22
CA GLY A 60 -6.06 4.75 -6.00
C GLY A 60 -5.62 3.66 -5.01
N CYS A 61 -4.32 3.42 -4.88
CA CYS A 61 -3.77 2.37 -4.02
C CYS A 61 -3.91 2.72 -2.53
N HIS A 62 -4.22 1.71 -1.71
CA HIS A 62 -4.35 1.81 -0.26
C HIS A 62 -3.00 1.60 0.42
N TRP A 63 -2.51 2.66 1.05
CA TRP A 63 -1.20 2.70 1.72
C TRP A 63 -1.19 2.15 3.14
N ASP A 64 -2.36 1.80 3.65
CA ASP A 64 -2.64 1.45 5.03
C ASP A 64 -3.31 0.10 5.18
N LEU A 65 -3.35 -0.72 4.12
CA LEU A 65 -3.82 -2.11 4.23
C LEU A 65 -2.94 -2.87 5.24
N PRO A 66 -3.51 -3.51 6.25
CA PRO A 66 -2.77 -4.43 7.10
C PRO A 66 -2.58 -5.78 6.39
N ASN A 67 -1.37 -6.33 6.48
CA ASN A 67 -1.12 -7.71 6.11
C ASN A 67 -1.68 -8.69 7.18
N GLU A 68 -1.42 -9.98 7.03
CA GLU A 68 -1.86 -11.02 7.97
C GLU A 68 -1.32 -10.80 9.39
N ASP A 69 -0.14 -10.19 9.54
CA ASP A 69 0.47 -9.83 10.82
C ASP A 69 -0.06 -8.51 11.41
N GLY A 70 -1.01 -7.84 10.73
CA GLY A 70 -1.53 -6.53 11.11
C GLY A 70 -0.59 -5.36 10.79
N ASN A 71 0.48 -5.59 10.04
CA ASN A 71 1.44 -4.55 9.65
C ASN A 71 1.03 -3.88 8.34
N THR A 72 1.16 -2.56 8.28
CA THR A 72 1.04 -1.76 7.05
C THR A 72 2.30 -1.88 6.18
N PRO A 73 2.25 -1.50 4.89
CA PRO A 73 3.42 -1.54 4.01
C PRO A 73 4.64 -0.84 4.60
N ILE A 74 4.46 0.32 5.22
CA ILE A 74 5.54 1.11 5.80
C ILE A 74 6.18 0.40 7.01
N GLN A 75 5.40 -0.38 7.77
CA GLN A 75 5.92 -1.16 8.89
C GLN A 75 6.75 -2.35 8.42
N CYS A 76 6.46 -2.88 7.23
CA CYS A 76 7.24 -3.94 6.59
C CYS A 76 8.48 -3.43 5.83
N ALA A 77 8.79 -2.12 5.89
CA ALA A 77 9.92 -1.55 5.17
C ALA A 77 11.26 -2.16 5.64
N HIS A 78 12.04 -2.72 4.72
CA HIS A 78 13.31 -3.39 5.03
C HIS A 78 14.40 -2.42 5.50
N SER A 79 14.41 -1.17 5.02
CA SER A 79 15.40 -0.15 5.40
C SER A 79 14.77 1.18 5.83
N ASP A 80 15.47 1.92 6.68
CA ASP A 80 15.03 3.25 7.13
C ASP A 80 14.90 4.24 5.98
N ILE A 81 15.73 4.11 4.94
CA ILE A 81 15.64 4.95 3.74
C ILE A 81 14.32 4.71 3.01
N ILE A 82 13.94 3.44 2.79
CA ILE A 82 12.64 3.09 2.17
C ILE A 82 11.50 3.59 3.06
N LYS A 83 11.61 3.40 4.38
CA LYS A 83 10.61 3.86 5.35
C LYS A 83 10.41 5.37 5.32
N ILE A 84 11.49 6.16 5.33
CA ILE A 84 11.45 7.63 5.24
C ILE A 84 10.85 8.05 3.90
N PHE A 85 11.30 7.44 2.81
CA PHE A 85 10.80 7.74 1.47
C PHE A 85 9.29 7.47 1.34
N MET A 86 8.82 6.31 1.78
CA MET A 86 7.39 5.96 1.77
C MET A 86 6.58 6.90 2.66
N LYS A 87 7.06 7.21 3.88
CA LYS A 87 6.39 8.19 4.76
C LYS A 87 6.23 9.56 4.09
N SER A 88 7.27 10.04 3.39
CA SER A 88 7.23 11.33 2.71
C SER A 88 6.25 11.40 1.53
N ARG A 89 5.85 10.24 0.99
CA ARG A 89 4.98 10.14 -0.18
C ARG A 89 3.63 9.49 0.10
N GLN A 90 3.39 9.01 1.31
CA GLN A 90 2.16 8.33 1.69
C GLN A 90 0.94 9.24 1.42
N ARG A 91 -0.02 8.72 0.66
CA ARG A 91 -1.31 9.38 0.42
C ARG A 91 -2.45 8.47 0.84
N LEU A 92 -3.18 8.89 1.86
CA LEU A 92 -4.43 8.26 2.25
C LEU A 92 -5.59 9.07 1.68
N SER A 93 -6.51 8.37 1.02
CA SER A 93 -7.76 9.00 0.60
C SER A 93 -8.58 9.37 1.85
N LEU A 94 -9.47 10.35 1.71
CA LEU A 94 -10.40 10.69 2.79
C LEU A 94 -11.23 9.46 3.22
N LYS A 95 -11.60 8.58 2.27
CA LYS A 95 -12.32 7.34 2.58
C LYS A 95 -11.51 6.42 3.49
N CYS A 96 -10.21 6.25 3.22
CA CYS A 96 -9.31 5.46 4.07
C CYS A 96 -9.19 6.07 5.47
N LEU A 97 -8.99 7.39 5.54
CA LEU A 97 -8.91 8.09 6.83
C LEU A 97 -10.18 7.91 7.67
N MET A 98 -11.35 8.03 7.04
CA MET A 98 -12.63 7.80 7.72
C MET A 98 -12.80 6.35 8.13
N ALA A 99 -12.44 5.39 7.27
CA ALA A 99 -12.49 3.97 7.59
C ALA A 99 -11.62 3.62 8.80
N LYS A 100 -10.37 4.09 8.84
CA LYS A 100 -9.50 3.93 10.01
C LYS A 100 -10.11 4.52 11.28
N MET A 101 -10.69 5.72 11.16
CA MET A 101 -11.30 6.39 12.31
C MET A 101 -12.51 5.60 12.83
N ILE A 102 -13.37 5.10 11.94
CA ILE A 102 -14.53 4.28 12.28
C ILE A 102 -14.08 2.97 12.94
N LYS A 103 -13.10 2.27 12.35
CA LYS A 103 -12.60 0.99 12.90
C LYS A 103 -11.99 1.13 14.29
N ASN A 104 -11.29 2.25 14.54
CA ASN A 104 -10.66 2.52 15.83
C ASN A 104 -11.61 3.17 16.86
N SER A 105 -12.87 3.43 16.49
CA SER A 105 -13.89 3.98 17.39
C SER A 105 -14.71 2.87 18.05
N GLU A 106 -15.32 3.15 19.20
CA GLU A 106 -16.23 2.22 19.90
C GLU A 106 -17.66 2.21 19.29
N ILE A 107 -17.79 2.56 18.00
CA ILE A 107 -19.09 2.66 17.31
C ILE A 107 -19.43 1.32 16.67
N ASP A 108 -20.65 0.80 16.91
CA ASP A 108 -21.18 -0.37 16.20
C ASP A 108 -21.62 0.02 14.77
N TYR A 109 -20.65 0.20 13.88
CA TYR A 109 -20.89 0.68 12.52
C TYR A 109 -21.55 -0.36 11.60
N TYR A 110 -21.59 -1.64 12.00
CA TYR A 110 -22.24 -2.71 11.23
C TYR A 110 -23.75 -2.48 11.03
N GLN A 111 -24.39 -1.81 12.00
CA GLN A 111 -25.83 -1.49 11.92
C GLN A 111 -26.11 -0.20 11.14
N HIS A 112 -25.08 0.60 10.87
CA HIS A 112 -25.21 1.94 10.29
C HIS A 112 -24.69 2.04 8.86
N LEU A 113 -23.90 1.06 8.40
CA LEU A 113 -23.30 1.04 7.08
C LEU A 113 -23.82 -0.15 6.26
N PRO A 114 -24.02 0.02 4.94
CA PRO A 114 -24.21 -1.10 4.02
C PRO A 114 -23.01 -2.07 4.08
N GLU A 115 -23.27 -3.36 3.85
CA GLU A 115 -22.28 -4.44 3.91
C GLU A 115 -20.97 -4.12 3.16
N ARG A 116 -21.06 -3.55 1.95
CA ARG A 116 -19.88 -3.15 1.16
C ARG A 116 -19.00 -2.12 1.86
N LEU A 117 -19.59 -1.20 2.61
CA LEU A 117 -18.83 -0.21 3.39
C LEU A 117 -18.27 -0.83 4.67
N CYS A 118 -18.96 -1.78 5.30
CA CYS A 118 -18.39 -2.54 6.40
C CYS A 118 -17.13 -3.29 5.96
N ILE A 119 -17.17 -3.98 4.81
CA ILE A 119 -16.00 -4.66 4.23
C ILE A 119 -14.87 -3.64 3.99
N PHE A 120 -15.18 -2.46 3.45
CA PHE A 120 -14.18 -1.41 3.23
C PHE A 120 -13.55 -0.90 4.54
N VAL A 121 -14.35 -0.72 5.60
CA VAL A 121 -13.84 -0.34 6.91
C VAL A 121 -12.93 -1.41 7.49
N GLU A 122 -13.30 -2.68 7.34
CA GLU A 122 -12.52 -3.82 7.82
C GLU A 122 -11.16 -3.98 7.10
N LEU A 123 -11.02 -3.44 5.89
CA LEU A 123 -9.73 -3.40 5.17
C LEU A 123 -8.70 -2.44 5.79
N HIS A 124 -9.10 -1.49 6.64
CA HIS A 124 -8.26 -0.41 7.17
C HIS A 124 -7.91 -0.55 8.65
#